data_AF-A0A8T9DFJ3-F1
#
_entry.id   AF-A0A8T9DFJ3-F1
#
_cell.length_a   1.000
_cell.length_b   1.000
_cell.length_c   1.000
_cell.angle_alpha   90.00
_cell.angle_beta   90.00
_cell.angle_gamma   90.00
#
_symmetry.space_group_name_H-M   'P 1'
#
loop_
_entity.id
_entity.type
_entity.pdbx_description
1 polymer ?
#
loop_
_entity_poly.entity_id
_entity_poly.type
_entity_poly.pdbx_seq_one_letter_code
_entity_poly.pdbx_strand_id
1 'polypeptide(L)' 'MGKGLMLVSVLAVMAGCTTVKGGFCAVSSPLRLSADAVDALSDAEVKALLAHNRKGEKLCGWKP' A
#
# COMPACT_ATOMS: atom_id res chain seq x y z
N MET A 1 -18.86 10.81 37.61
CA MET A 1 -18.32 11.60 36.48
C MET A 1 -17.16 10.92 35.72
N GLY A 2 -16.48 9.89 36.26
CA GLY A 2 -15.33 9.26 35.57
C GLY A 2 -15.65 8.19 34.50
N LYS A 3 -16.85 7.58 34.53
CA LYS A 3 -17.22 6.50 33.59
C LYS A 3 -17.37 6.97 32.14
N GLY A 4 -17.95 8.16 31.93
CA GLY A 4 -18.09 8.75 30.59
C GLY A 4 -16.75 9.20 30.00
N LEU A 5 -15.84 9.72 30.83
CA LEU A 5 -14.52 10.16 30.41
C LEU A 5 -13.66 8.99 29.91
N MET A 6 -13.75 7.81 30.53
CA MET A 6 -13.04 6.60 30.09
C MET A 6 -13.56 6.02 28.77
N LEU A 7 -14.87 6.12 28.50
CA LEU A 7 -15.44 5.71 27.22
C LEU A 7 -14.99 6.62 26.07
N VAL A 8 -14.93 7.92 26.32
CA VAL A 8 -14.50 8.91 25.31
C VAL A 8 -13.02 8.75 24.96
N SER A 9 -12.15 8.46 25.94
CA SER A 9 -10.73 8.22 25.68
C SER A 9 -10.48 6.93 24.89
N VAL A 10 -11.23 5.86 25.13
CA VAL A 10 -11.13 4.61 24.34
C VAL A 10 -11.59 4.83 22.89
N LEU A 11 -12.67 5.58 22.66
CA LEU A 11 -13.15 5.90 21.31
C LEU A 11 -12.18 6.80 20.53
N ALA A 12 -11.53 7.75 21.21
CA ALA A 12 -10.54 8.63 20.58
C ALA A 12 -9.27 7.89 20.11
N VAL A 13 -8.82 6.86 20.84
CA VAL A 13 -7.67 6.04 20.45
C VAL A 13 -7.98 5.16 19.22
N MET A 14 -9.20 4.64 19.10
CA MET A 14 -9.59 3.82 17.94
C MET A 14 -9.69 4.63 16.64
N ALA A 15 -10.09 5.90 16.68
CA ALA A 15 -10.12 6.78 15.51
C ALA A 15 -8.70 7.14 14.98
N GLY A 16 -7.67 7.01 15.81
CA GLY A 16 -6.28 7.22 15.40
C GLY A 16 -5.77 6.14 14.44
N CYS A 17 -6.21 4.88 14.61
CA CYS A 17 -5.82 3.77 13.72
C CYS A 17 -6.45 3.85 12.32
N THR A 18 -7.57 4.57 12.15
CA THR A 18 -8.20 4.75 10.84
C THR A 18 -7.60 5.89 10.02
N THR A 19 -6.69 6.68 10.59
CA THR A 19 -6.12 7.89 9.96
C THR A 19 -4.74 7.61 9.32
N VAL A 20 -4.51 6.41 8.80
CA VAL A 20 -3.38 6.20 7.87
C VAL A 20 -3.75 6.90 6.55
N LYS A 21 -3.24 8.11 6.34
CA LYS A 21 -3.42 8.82 5.06
C LYS A 21 -2.48 8.22 4.01
N GLY A 22 -3.08 7.58 3.01
CA GLY A 22 -2.40 7.05 1.84
C GLY A 22 -2.48 5.52 1.75
N GLY A 23 -3.37 5.01 0.89
CA GLY A 23 -3.36 3.60 0.50
C GLY A 23 -2.25 3.32 -0.52
N PHE A 24 -2.07 2.05 -0.91
CA PHE A 24 -1.07 1.64 -1.91
C PHE A 24 -1.05 2.54 -3.15
N CYS A 25 -2.20 2.92 -3.69
CA CYS A 25 -2.31 3.77 -4.87
C CYS A 25 -1.83 5.23 -4.67
N ALA A 26 -1.78 5.72 -3.43
CA ALA A 26 -1.32 7.08 -3.12
C ALA A 26 0.20 7.17 -2.96
N VAL A 27 0.87 6.04 -2.70
CA VAL A 27 2.30 5.98 -2.35
C VAL A 27 3.12 5.13 -3.32
N SER A 28 2.50 4.59 -4.36
CA SER A 28 3.15 3.73 -5.34
C SER A 28 2.71 4.06 -6.74
N SER A 29 3.56 3.72 -7.71
CA SER A 29 3.32 3.88 -9.15
C SER A 29 3.76 2.61 -9.88
N PRO A 30 3.34 2.43 -11.16
CA PRO A 30 3.81 1.31 -11.97
C PRO A 30 5.34 1.32 -12.12
N LEU A 31 5.96 0.17 -11.92
CA LEU A 31 7.39 -0.02 -12.18
C LEU A 31 7.57 -0.47 -13.63
N ARG A 32 8.14 0.40 -14.46
CA ARG A 32 8.41 0.17 -15.88
C ARG A 32 9.92 0.26 -16.13
N LEU A 33 10.55 -0.91 -16.27
CA LEU A 33 11.99 -1.03 -16.47
C LEU A 33 12.34 -1.01 -17.96
N SER A 34 13.58 -0.63 -18.28
CA SER A 34 14.15 -0.86 -19.62
C SER A 34 14.38 -2.35 -19.86
N ALA A 35 14.55 -2.75 -21.12
CA ALA A 35 14.86 -4.14 -21.48
C ALA A 35 16.13 -4.64 -20.75
N ASP A 36 17.22 -3.88 -20.83
CA ASP A 36 18.47 -4.23 -20.14
C ASP A 36 18.31 -4.41 -18.62
N ALA A 37 17.42 -3.61 -18.00
CA ALA A 37 17.15 -3.73 -16.57
C ALA A 37 16.27 -4.95 -16.24
N VAL A 38 15.40 -5.39 -17.16
CA VAL A 38 14.64 -6.64 -17.02
C VAL A 38 15.56 -7.85 -17.13
N ASP A 39 16.51 -7.83 -18.08
CA ASP A 39 17.44 -8.93 -18.32
C ASP A 39 18.41 -9.16 -17.14
N ALA A 40 18.64 -8.13 -16.33
CA ALA A 40 19.48 -8.19 -15.14
C ALA A 40 18.76 -8.72 -13.88
N LEU A 41 17.44 -8.90 -13.91
CA LEU A 41 16.68 -9.35 -12.74
C LEU A 41 16.86 -10.84 -12.48
N SER A 42 16.99 -11.20 -11.20
CA SER A 42 16.79 -12.58 -10.74
C SER A 42 15.31 -12.97 -10.78
N ASP A 43 15.02 -14.28 -10.79
CA ASP A 43 13.65 -14.80 -10.73
C ASP A 43 12.84 -14.25 -9.54
N ALA A 44 13.50 -14.07 -8.40
CA ALA A 44 12.87 -13.53 -7.19
C ALA A 44 12.46 -12.06 -7.38
N GLU A 45 13.30 -11.26 -8.02
CA GLU A 45 13.01 -9.86 -8.32
C GLU A 45 11.93 -9.71 -9.38
N VAL A 46 11.97 -10.54 -10.44
CA VAL A 46 10.89 -10.61 -11.45
C VAL A 46 9.56 -10.90 -10.76
N LYS A 47 9.52 -11.91 -9.88
CA LYS A 47 8.31 -12.25 -9.13
C LYS A 47 7.79 -11.10 -8.29
N ALA A 48 8.69 -10.39 -7.59
CA ALA A 48 8.34 -9.25 -6.76
C ALA A 48 7.79 -8.07 -7.59
N LEU A 49 8.46 -7.73 -8.70
CA LEU A 49 8.05 -6.66 -9.61
C LEU A 49 6.68 -6.95 -10.24
N LEU A 50 6.47 -8.18 -10.71
CA LEU A 50 5.18 -8.61 -11.24
C LEU A 50 4.08 -8.54 -10.18
N ALA A 51 4.36 -8.98 -8.94
CA ALA A 51 3.39 -8.91 -7.85
C ALA A 51 3.00 -7.46 -7.51
N HIS A 52 3.97 -6.53 -7.53
CA HIS A 52 3.73 -5.10 -7.33
C HIS A 52 2.83 -4.51 -8.42
N ASN A 53 3.19 -4.70 -9.69
CA ASN A 53 2.43 -4.13 -10.81
C ASN A 53 1.01 -4.74 -10.90
N ARG A 54 0.85 -6.06 -10.71
CA ARG A 54 -0.46 -6.71 -10.69
C ARG A 54 -1.34 -6.25 -9.52
N LYS A 55 -0.75 -5.90 -8.37
CA LYS A 55 -1.50 -5.30 -7.27
C LYS A 55 -2.07 -3.94 -7.69
N GLY A 56 -1.27 -3.09 -8.33
CA GLY A 56 -1.74 -1.81 -8.81
C GLY A 56 -2.71 -1.88 -9.98
N GLU A 57 -2.61 -2.89 -10.84
CA GLU A 57 -3.65 -3.18 -11.84
C GLU A 57 -4.99 -3.45 -11.15
N LYS A 58 -5.01 -4.34 -10.15
CA LYS A 58 -6.23 -4.72 -9.42
C LYS A 58 -6.82 -3.61 -8.54
N LEU A 59 -5.97 -2.82 -7.87
CA LEU A 59 -6.40 -1.86 -6.84
C LEU A 59 -6.46 -0.41 -7.35
N CYS A 60 -5.67 -0.06 -8.35
CA CYS A 60 -5.42 1.33 -8.76
C CYS A 60 -5.70 1.59 -10.24
N GLY A 61 -6.12 0.57 -11.01
CA GLY A 61 -6.37 0.71 -12.45
C GLY A 61 -5.11 0.95 -13.28
N TRP A 62 -3.93 0.54 -12.78
CA TRP A 62 -2.71 0.61 -13.57
C TRP A 62 -2.83 -0.28 -14.81
N LYS A 63 -2.39 0.24 -15.95
CA LYS A 63 -2.33 -0.54 -17.18
C LYS A 63 -1.11 -1.48 -17.12
N PRO A 64 -1.17 -2.65 -17.76
CA PRO A 64 0.01 -3.48 -18.01
C PRO A 64 1.10 -2.73 -18.79
#